data_AF-A0A1Y2GYU9-F1
#
_entry.id   AF-A0A1Y2GYU9-F1
#
_cell.length_a   1.000
_cell.length_b   1.000
_cell.length_c   1.000
_cell.angle_alpha   90.00
_cell.angle_beta   90.00
_cell.angle_gamma   90.00
#
_symmetry.space_group_name_H-M   'P 1'
#
loop_
_entity.id
_entity.type
_entity.pdbx_description
1 polymer ?
#
loop_
_entity_poly.entity_id
_entity_poly.type
_entity_poly.pdbx_seq_one_letter_code
_entity_poly.pdbx_strand_id
1 'polypeptide(L)'
;MAKRTSASNDDTINDVDMAIENSNVDQATAKKIKVDDQLDNKMTFAYPNDAYIITSEHLKNSTFEILYMATRARAETPRMLLEYVGASYVSLAPINWPAGKKDTPFGVLPVLTHIKANGKRLVVPEVPTITRYLARLFGLTGSTLEDEVIVDACFQSAVDNILSTMMSEIFMKPDPKAKETVDTALEKLAPFFDGFEGYLVQNGSNGYLLGEKTTYAEFPWYDWIQYLMTEYSEQMKDFISETVRPATYKLYQRFQSNPRIQAYIEGGRWNYRPAKPITGIATTGVIVADAERSLDFYQNKLELKVVVNKSPQPEVEGNKWIEFSVDDSQKVKFSVYSHGKNNPYSSPSNDSSKHTGIIFSVRNVRETYDKLVKKGVKFNMQPMQMPWGVIAQFEDPDGNLFSISGPADEKLEE
;
A
#
# COMPACT_ATOMS: atom_id res chain seq x y z
N MET A 1 -1.70 -42.15 39.92
CA MET A 1 -0.43 -42.07 39.17
C MET A 1 -0.76 -41.63 37.76
N ALA A 2 -0.26 -40.45 37.40
CA ALA A 2 -0.50 -39.79 36.13
C ALA A 2 0.26 -40.46 34.97
N LYS A 3 -0.31 -40.41 33.77
CA LYS A 3 0.46 -40.19 32.55
C LYS A 3 -0.23 -39.08 31.75
N ARG A 4 0.28 -37.87 31.95
CA ARG A 4 0.18 -36.76 30.99
C ARG A 4 0.90 -37.23 29.71
N THR A 5 0.19 -37.26 28.59
CA THR A 5 0.82 -37.13 27.28
C THR A 5 0.67 -35.68 26.85
N SER A 6 1.82 -35.07 26.61
CA SER A 6 2.04 -33.68 26.24
C SER A 6 1.17 -33.24 25.07
N ALA A 7 0.41 -32.16 25.27
CA ALA A 7 -0.03 -31.32 24.18
C ALA A 7 1.22 -30.74 23.50
N SER A 8 1.44 -31.11 22.25
CA SER A 8 2.34 -30.37 21.38
C SER A 8 1.66 -29.04 21.04
N ASN A 9 2.25 -27.94 21.52
CA ASN A 9 1.93 -26.58 21.07
C ASN A 9 2.41 -26.41 19.63
N ASP A 10 1.65 -26.95 18.69
CA ASP A 10 1.79 -26.64 17.27
C ASP A 10 0.44 -26.09 16.79
N ASP A 11 0.08 -24.90 17.32
CA ASP A 11 -0.98 -24.07 16.76
C ASP A 11 -0.43 -23.44 15.47
N THR A 12 -0.29 -24.26 14.44
CA THR A 12 -0.13 -23.77 13.07
C THR A 12 -1.39 -23.00 12.72
N ILE A 13 -1.30 -21.67 12.66
CA ILE A 13 -2.33 -20.82 12.07
C ILE A 13 -2.48 -21.29 10.62
N ASN A 14 -3.52 -22.09 10.36
CA ASN A 14 -3.93 -22.44 9.01
C ASN A 14 -4.49 -21.17 8.37
N ASP A 15 -3.62 -20.35 7.77
CA ASP A 15 -3.96 -19.16 6.99
C ASP A 15 -4.53 -19.59 5.61
N VAL A 16 -5.67 -20.30 5.63
CA VAL A 16 -6.44 -20.69 4.43
C VAL A 16 -7.38 -19.57 3.94
N ASP A 17 -7.41 -18.46 4.68
CA ASP A 17 -8.16 -17.27 4.35
C ASP A 17 -7.75 -16.75 2.97
N MET A 18 -8.74 -16.46 2.12
CA MET A 18 -8.63 -16.00 0.71
C MET A 18 -8.52 -17.07 -0.39
N ALA A 19 -8.59 -18.38 -0.08
CA ALA A 19 -8.73 -19.41 -1.12
C ALA A 19 -10.17 -19.50 -1.67
N ILE A 20 -10.34 -19.49 -2.99
CA ILE A 20 -11.62 -19.80 -3.67
C ILE A 20 -11.38 -21.00 -4.58
N GLU A 21 -12.10 -22.11 -4.36
CA GLU A 21 -11.91 -23.34 -5.16
C GLU A 21 -12.74 -23.38 -6.45
N ASN A 22 -13.80 -22.58 -6.60
CA ASN A 22 -14.62 -22.60 -7.81
C ASN A 22 -15.40 -21.28 -8.00
N SER A 23 -14.98 -20.42 -8.94
CA SER A 23 -15.91 -19.49 -9.58
C SER A 23 -15.48 -19.24 -11.03
N ASN A 24 -16.42 -19.45 -11.96
CA ASN A 24 -16.28 -19.18 -13.40
C ASN A 24 -16.29 -17.67 -13.71
N VAL A 25 -15.71 -16.86 -12.84
CA VAL A 25 -15.58 -15.42 -13.03
C VAL A 25 -14.09 -15.16 -13.20
N ASP A 26 -13.76 -14.45 -14.27
CA ASP A 26 -12.42 -13.96 -14.64
C ASP A 26 -11.89 -12.90 -13.62
N GLN A 27 -11.98 -13.21 -12.33
CA GLN A 27 -11.77 -12.32 -11.18
C GLN A 27 -10.70 -12.91 -10.25
N ALA A 28 -9.48 -12.43 -10.45
CA ALA A 28 -8.53 -11.99 -9.42
C ALA A 28 -8.65 -12.67 -8.04
N THR A 29 -7.99 -13.81 -7.84
CA THR A 29 -7.83 -14.39 -6.50
C THR A 29 -6.45 -14.07 -5.96
N ALA A 30 -6.38 -13.24 -4.92
CA ALA A 30 -5.19 -13.07 -4.10
C ALA A 30 -4.99 -14.35 -3.27
N LYS A 31 -3.94 -15.13 -3.53
CA LYS A 31 -3.50 -16.17 -2.58
C LYS A 31 -2.37 -15.62 -1.72
N LYS A 32 -2.34 -16.05 -0.46
CA LYS A 32 -1.29 -15.78 0.51
C LYS A 32 -0.32 -16.96 0.49
N ILE A 33 0.88 -16.81 -0.08
CA ILE A 33 1.88 -17.91 -0.16
C ILE A 33 3.02 -17.62 0.81
N LYS A 34 3.35 -18.58 1.68
CA LYS A 34 4.49 -18.49 2.60
C LYS A 34 5.78 -18.33 1.77
N VAL A 35 6.60 -17.31 2.05
CA VAL A 35 7.90 -17.10 1.42
C VAL A 35 8.81 -18.21 1.95
N ASP A 36 9.03 -19.23 1.14
CA ASP A 36 10.08 -20.21 1.39
C ASP A 36 11.45 -19.54 1.34
N ASP A 37 12.39 -20.08 2.12
CA ASP A 37 13.79 -19.62 2.36
C ASP A 37 14.69 -19.44 1.11
N GLN A 38 14.13 -19.36 -0.10
CA GLN A 38 14.87 -19.26 -1.37
C GLN A 38 14.81 -17.90 -2.08
N LEU A 39 14.15 -16.88 -1.50
CA LEU A 39 14.25 -15.51 -2.01
C LEU A 39 15.40 -14.78 -1.31
N ASP A 40 16.47 -14.55 -2.07
CA ASP A 40 17.69 -13.84 -1.71
C ASP A 40 17.49 -12.74 -0.66
N ASN A 41 18.32 -12.83 0.39
CA ASN A 41 18.39 -12.05 1.64
C ASN A 41 18.51 -10.50 1.48
N LYS A 42 17.60 -9.82 0.77
CA LYS A 42 17.66 -8.36 0.56
C LYS A 42 16.35 -7.58 0.80
N MET A 43 15.53 -8.01 1.76
CA MET A 43 14.43 -7.19 2.30
C MET A 43 14.38 -7.27 3.82
N THR A 44 15.27 -6.57 4.51
CA THR A 44 15.15 -6.32 5.95
C THR A 44 14.40 -5.01 6.17
N PHE A 45 13.09 -5.09 6.44
CA PHE A 45 12.25 -4.18 7.26
C PHE A 45 10.78 -4.66 7.16
N ALA A 46 10.59 -5.95 7.41
CA ALA A 46 9.36 -6.64 7.10
C ALA A 46 8.52 -6.87 8.37
N TYR A 47 7.20 -6.71 8.30
CA TYR A 47 6.30 -7.26 9.33
C TYR A 47 6.65 -8.74 9.53
N PRO A 48 6.49 -9.33 10.73
CA PRO A 48 6.83 -10.74 10.99
C PRO A 48 6.22 -11.74 9.99
N ASN A 49 5.12 -11.36 9.33
CA ASN A 49 4.41 -12.12 8.30
C ASN A 49 4.51 -11.51 6.88
N ASP A 50 5.54 -10.71 6.58
CA ASP A 50 5.91 -10.38 5.19
C ASP A 50 6.53 -11.57 4.44
N ALA A 51 6.59 -12.72 5.11
CA ALA A 51 6.66 -14.02 4.48
C ALA A 51 5.39 -14.37 3.67
N TYR A 52 4.55 -13.42 3.25
CA TYR A 52 3.41 -13.74 2.41
C TYR A 52 3.16 -12.70 1.32
N ILE A 53 3.05 -13.16 0.07
CA ILE A 53 2.83 -12.31 -1.11
C ILE A 53 1.40 -12.52 -1.60
N ILE A 54 0.71 -11.42 -1.96
CA ILE A 54 -0.55 -11.48 -2.71
C ILE A 54 -0.23 -11.91 -4.16
N THR A 55 -0.53 -13.15 -4.51
CA THR A 55 -0.38 -13.61 -5.89
C THR A 55 -1.70 -13.40 -6.64
N SER A 56 -1.84 -12.24 -7.28
CA SER A 56 -2.96 -11.96 -8.20
C SER A 56 -2.45 -11.06 -9.30
N GLU A 57 -2.53 -11.49 -10.57
CA GLU A 57 -2.09 -10.66 -11.71
C GLU A 57 -2.89 -9.34 -11.82
N HIS A 58 -4.11 -9.27 -11.26
CA HIS A 58 -4.89 -8.04 -11.19
C HIS A 58 -4.40 -7.06 -10.11
N LEU A 59 -3.87 -7.60 -9.02
CA LEU A 59 -3.43 -6.81 -7.86
C LEU A 59 -1.91 -6.61 -7.83
N LYS A 60 -1.17 -7.38 -8.63
CA LYS A 60 0.27 -7.25 -8.84
C LYS A 60 0.55 -5.83 -9.33
N ASN A 61 1.43 -5.12 -8.63
CA ASN A 61 1.77 -3.72 -8.90
C ASN A 61 0.58 -2.73 -8.78
N SER A 62 -0.52 -3.12 -8.13
CA SER A 62 -1.58 -2.19 -7.73
C SER A 62 -1.30 -1.61 -6.34
N THR A 63 -1.88 -0.46 -6.05
CA THR A 63 -1.85 0.14 -4.70
C THR A 63 -3.17 0.84 -4.41
N PHE A 64 -3.48 1.03 -3.13
CA PHE A 64 -4.65 1.74 -2.68
C PHE A 64 -4.29 3.08 -2.02
N GLU A 65 -5.22 4.02 -2.03
CA GLU A 65 -5.15 5.26 -1.26
C GLU A 65 -6.46 5.38 -0.47
N ILE A 66 -6.40 5.60 0.85
CA ILE A 66 -7.56 5.92 1.67
C ILE A 66 -7.46 7.39 2.08
N LEU A 67 -8.33 8.23 1.53
CA LEU A 67 -8.50 9.61 1.96
C LEU A 67 -9.48 9.64 3.14
N TYR A 68 -9.01 10.02 4.31
CA TYR A 68 -9.83 10.23 5.51
C TYR A 68 -9.11 11.08 6.55
N MET A 69 -9.85 11.61 7.53
CA MET A 69 -9.25 12.27 8.68
C MET A 69 -8.20 11.37 9.37
N ALA A 70 -7.21 11.99 10.01
CA ALA A 70 -6.21 11.30 10.84
C ALA A 70 -6.82 10.82 12.18
N THR A 71 -7.87 10.01 12.08
CA THR A 71 -8.59 9.37 13.18
C THR A 71 -9.08 7.98 12.77
N ARG A 72 -9.47 7.15 13.75
CA ARG A 72 -10.01 5.79 13.62
C ARG A 72 -11.27 5.82 12.77
N ALA A 73 -12.39 6.11 13.43
CA ALA A 73 -13.73 6.34 12.89
C ALA A 73 -14.03 5.52 11.62
N ARG A 74 -14.66 6.13 10.62
CA ARG A 74 -15.25 5.42 9.47
C ARG A 74 -14.23 4.76 8.53
N ALA A 75 -12.96 5.14 8.59
CA ALA A 75 -11.92 4.55 7.74
C ALA A 75 -11.21 3.36 8.38
N GLU A 76 -11.52 3.02 9.63
CA GLU A 76 -10.78 1.97 10.32
C GLU A 76 -11.00 0.60 9.72
N THR A 77 -12.24 0.25 9.44
CA THR A 77 -12.59 -1.02 8.80
C THR A 77 -11.82 -1.26 7.49
N PRO A 78 -11.83 -0.36 6.49
CA PRO A 78 -11.07 -0.59 5.27
C PRO A 78 -9.54 -0.55 5.45
N ARG A 79 -9.00 0.26 6.38
CA ARG A 79 -7.57 0.23 6.71
C ARG A 79 -7.18 -1.14 7.28
N MET A 80 -7.90 -1.60 8.29
CA MET A 80 -7.62 -2.84 8.97
C MET A 80 -7.76 -4.05 8.05
N LEU A 81 -8.73 -4.02 7.12
CA LEU A 81 -8.86 -5.05 6.08
C LEU A 81 -7.63 -5.06 5.16
N LEU A 82 -7.16 -3.90 4.68
CA LEU A 82 -5.96 -3.81 3.85
C LEU A 82 -4.69 -4.29 4.59
N GLU A 83 -4.57 -3.96 5.88
CA GLU A 83 -3.47 -4.44 6.71
C GLU A 83 -3.53 -5.94 6.92
N TYR A 84 -4.72 -6.49 7.20
CA TYR A 84 -4.91 -7.93 7.38
C TYR A 84 -4.49 -8.74 6.14
N VAL A 85 -4.86 -8.27 4.95
CA VAL A 85 -4.49 -8.93 3.68
C VAL A 85 -3.07 -8.59 3.20
N GLY A 86 -2.38 -7.65 3.84
CA GLY A 86 -1.04 -7.21 3.45
C GLY A 86 -0.99 -6.38 2.16
N ALA A 87 -2.07 -5.69 1.82
CA ALA A 87 -2.14 -4.87 0.61
C ALA A 87 -1.35 -3.56 0.74
N SER A 88 -0.63 -3.17 -0.32
CA SER A 88 0.01 -1.86 -0.38
C SER A 88 -1.05 -0.76 -0.44
N TYR A 89 -1.01 0.17 0.51
CA TYR A 89 -1.84 1.36 0.46
C TYR A 89 -1.15 2.59 1.07
N VAL A 90 -1.74 3.76 0.94
CA VAL A 90 -1.40 4.96 1.72
C VAL A 90 -2.65 5.53 2.38
N SER A 91 -2.54 5.97 3.63
CA SER A 91 -3.62 6.70 4.32
C SER A 91 -3.31 8.19 4.25
N LEU A 92 -4.23 8.97 3.69
CA LEU A 92 -4.06 10.40 3.43
C LEU A 92 -5.06 11.20 4.25
N ALA A 93 -4.58 12.25 4.93
CA ALA A 93 -5.45 13.23 5.59
C ALA A 93 -5.68 14.44 4.67
N PRO A 94 -6.93 14.93 4.54
CA PRO A 94 -7.19 16.15 3.78
C PRO A 94 -6.56 17.36 4.48
N ILE A 95 -5.83 18.20 3.74
CA ILE A 95 -5.22 19.43 4.28
C ILE A 95 -6.32 20.44 4.65
N ASN A 96 -7.34 20.59 3.80
CA ASN A 96 -8.50 21.45 4.04
C ASN A 96 -9.77 20.74 3.56
N TRP A 97 -10.45 20.06 4.50
CA TRP A 97 -11.66 19.30 4.17
C TRP A 97 -12.82 20.17 3.67
N PRO A 98 -13.18 21.31 4.33
CA PRO A 98 -14.26 22.17 3.82
C PRO A 98 -14.11 22.53 2.33
N ALA A 99 -12.90 22.86 1.88
CA ALA A 99 -12.63 23.15 0.47
C ALA A 99 -12.62 21.90 -0.42
N GLY A 100 -12.08 20.78 0.08
CA GLY A 100 -11.93 19.52 -0.65
C GLY A 100 -13.21 18.71 -0.85
N LYS A 101 -14.32 19.04 -0.15
CA LYS A 101 -15.62 18.35 -0.29
C LYS A 101 -16.04 18.19 -1.75
N LYS A 102 -16.01 19.30 -2.50
CA LYS A 102 -16.43 19.34 -3.91
C LYS A 102 -15.60 18.45 -4.83
N ASP A 103 -14.39 18.06 -4.40
CA ASP A 103 -13.45 17.26 -5.17
C ASP A 103 -13.61 15.75 -4.88
N THR A 104 -14.50 15.37 -3.97
CA THR A 104 -14.83 13.98 -3.65
C THR A 104 -16.22 13.60 -4.16
N PRO A 105 -16.44 12.35 -4.60
CA PRO A 105 -17.78 11.87 -4.90
C PRO A 105 -18.72 12.08 -3.70
N PHE A 106 -19.91 12.63 -3.95
CA PHE A 106 -20.94 12.96 -2.96
C PHE A 106 -20.52 13.95 -1.85
N GLY A 107 -19.30 14.49 -1.86
CA GLY A 107 -18.83 15.38 -0.80
C GLY A 107 -18.59 14.69 0.54
N VAL A 108 -18.25 13.39 0.53
CA VAL A 108 -18.12 12.56 1.74
C VAL A 108 -16.71 11.98 1.90
N LEU A 109 -16.44 11.53 3.12
CA LEU A 109 -15.27 10.75 3.50
C LEU A 109 -15.71 9.54 4.34
N PRO A 110 -15.00 8.40 4.28
CA PRO A 110 -13.76 8.15 3.52
C PRO A 110 -13.98 7.92 2.02
N VAL A 111 -12.88 8.02 1.26
CA VAL A 111 -12.80 7.65 -0.16
C VAL A 111 -11.59 6.74 -0.37
N LEU A 112 -11.81 5.59 -1.01
CA LEU A 112 -10.74 4.72 -1.49
C LEU A 112 -10.42 5.06 -2.94
N THR A 113 -9.15 5.14 -3.30
CA THR A 113 -8.69 5.10 -4.69
C THR A 113 -7.86 3.83 -4.91
N HIS A 114 -8.33 2.93 -5.77
CA HIS A 114 -7.53 1.81 -6.25
C HIS A 114 -6.79 2.22 -7.52
N ILE A 115 -5.45 2.27 -7.44
CA ILE A 115 -4.55 2.52 -8.57
C ILE A 115 -4.12 1.15 -9.11
N LYS A 116 -4.65 0.79 -10.28
CA LYS A 116 -4.37 -0.49 -10.93
C LYS A 116 -2.97 -0.51 -11.55
N ALA A 117 -2.46 -1.70 -11.87
CA ALA A 117 -1.16 -1.90 -12.50
C ALA A 117 -0.95 -1.08 -13.79
N ASN A 118 -2.01 -0.90 -14.58
CA ASN A 118 -2.00 -0.10 -15.81
C ASN A 118 -2.16 1.42 -15.57
N GLY A 119 -2.13 1.88 -14.32
CA GLY A 119 -2.30 3.28 -13.93
C GLY A 119 -3.75 3.76 -13.86
N LYS A 120 -4.74 2.95 -14.26
CA LYS A 120 -6.16 3.33 -14.15
C LYS A 120 -6.56 3.48 -12.68
N ARG A 121 -7.24 4.58 -12.36
CA ARG A 121 -7.73 4.89 -11.02
C ARG A 121 -9.22 4.58 -10.92
N LEU A 122 -9.62 3.81 -9.90
CA LEU A 122 -11.01 3.61 -9.52
C LEU A 122 -11.24 4.29 -8.17
N VAL A 123 -12.13 5.27 -8.14
CA VAL A 123 -12.50 6.02 -6.93
C VAL A 123 -13.79 5.43 -6.37
N VAL A 124 -13.77 5.06 -5.10
CA VAL A 124 -14.87 4.38 -4.40
C VAL A 124 -15.19 5.15 -3.11
N PRO A 125 -16.31 5.89 -3.05
CA PRO A 125 -16.82 6.46 -1.81
C PRO A 125 -17.62 5.42 -1.01
N GLU A 126 -18.08 5.80 0.18
CA GLU A 126 -18.96 5.03 1.09
C GLU A 126 -18.31 3.80 1.73
N VAL A 127 -18.26 3.77 3.07
CA VAL A 127 -17.62 2.67 3.84
C VAL A 127 -18.16 1.29 3.45
N PRO A 128 -19.47 1.07 3.32
CA PRO A 128 -20.00 -0.24 2.93
C PRO A 128 -19.52 -0.67 1.54
N THR A 129 -19.49 0.26 0.59
CA THR A 129 -19.05 -0.03 -0.78
C THR A 129 -17.55 -0.28 -0.84
N ILE A 130 -16.75 0.55 -0.17
CA ILE A 130 -15.30 0.37 -0.04
C ILE A 130 -14.99 -1.02 0.54
N THR A 131 -15.63 -1.37 1.66
CA THR A 131 -15.35 -2.61 2.38
C THR A 131 -15.72 -3.83 1.55
N ARG A 132 -16.92 -3.87 0.96
CA ARG A 132 -17.35 -4.97 0.09
C ARG A 132 -16.53 -5.08 -1.18
N TYR A 133 -16.06 -3.95 -1.73
CA TYR A 133 -15.17 -3.95 -2.89
C TYR A 133 -13.84 -4.63 -2.55
N LEU A 134 -13.20 -4.23 -1.45
CA LEU A 134 -11.99 -4.87 -0.96
C LEU A 134 -12.23 -6.35 -0.62
N ALA A 135 -13.35 -6.66 0.04
CA ALA A 135 -13.70 -8.04 0.38
C ALA A 135 -13.77 -8.94 -0.85
N ARG A 136 -14.39 -8.47 -1.94
CA ARG A 136 -14.44 -9.23 -3.21
C ARG A 136 -13.07 -9.40 -3.85
N LEU A 137 -12.22 -8.37 -3.82
CA LEU A 137 -10.85 -8.46 -4.34
C LEU A 137 -9.98 -9.48 -3.60
N PHE A 138 -10.23 -9.64 -2.30
CA PHE A 138 -9.42 -10.49 -1.42
C PHE A 138 -10.15 -11.75 -0.97
N GLY A 139 -11.29 -12.07 -1.57
CA GLY A 139 -12.05 -13.28 -1.24
C GLY A 139 -12.50 -13.34 0.23
N LEU A 140 -12.82 -12.22 0.88
CA LEU A 140 -13.33 -12.15 2.26
C LEU A 140 -14.88 -12.13 2.31
N THR A 141 -15.53 -12.62 1.26
CA THR A 141 -16.99 -12.77 1.12
C THR A 141 -17.46 -14.15 1.56
N GLY A 142 -18.76 -14.29 1.78
CA GLY A 142 -19.48 -15.56 1.82
C GLY A 142 -19.40 -16.32 0.50
N SER A 143 -19.73 -17.62 0.54
CA SER A 143 -19.66 -18.51 -0.63
C SER A 143 -21.02 -18.78 -1.25
N THR A 144 -22.10 -18.59 -0.48
CA THR A 144 -23.49 -18.73 -0.90
C THR A 144 -24.26 -17.41 -0.77
N LEU A 145 -25.48 -17.35 -1.31
CA LEU A 145 -26.35 -16.19 -1.12
C LEU A 145 -26.70 -16.03 0.36
N GLU A 146 -26.99 -17.13 1.05
CA GLU A 146 -27.30 -17.19 2.46
C GLU A 146 -26.13 -16.68 3.31
N ASP A 147 -24.90 -17.11 2.98
CA ASP A 147 -23.68 -16.60 3.61
C ASP A 147 -23.56 -15.08 3.45
N GLU A 148 -23.70 -14.57 2.22
CA GLU A 148 -23.59 -13.15 1.94
C GLU A 148 -24.64 -12.32 2.70
N VAL A 149 -25.87 -12.83 2.84
CA VAL A 149 -26.92 -12.17 3.63
C VAL A 149 -26.52 -12.08 5.11
N ILE A 150 -25.96 -13.13 5.68
CA ILE A 150 -25.49 -13.15 7.07
C ILE A 150 -24.34 -12.15 7.25
N VAL A 151 -23.34 -12.20 6.37
CA VAL A 151 -22.18 -11.29 6.41
C VAL A 151 -22.63 -9.85 6.27
N ASP A 152 -23.54 -9.55 5.33
CA ASP A 152 -24.06 -8.19 5.14
C ASP A 152 -24.86 -7.67 6.32
N ALA A 153 -25.71 -8.49 6.92
CA ALA A 153 -26.49 -8.11 8.10
C ALA A 153 -25.58 -7.81 9.30
N CYS A 154 -24.58 -8.67 9.55
CA CYS A 154 -23.60 -8.48 10.62
C CYS A 154 -22.73 -7.24 10.37
N PHE A 155 -22.29 -7.03 9.13
CA PHE A 155 -21.50 -5.87 8.75
C PHE A 155 -22.31 -4.58 8.93
N GLN A 156 -23.54 -4.51 8.40
CA GLN A 156 -24.39 -3.32 8.49
C GLN A 156 -24.69 -2.96 9.95
N SER A 157 -24.93 -3.96 10.80
CA SER A 157 -25.15 -3.75 12.23
C SER A 157 -23.96 -3.07 12.91
N ALA A 158 -22.73 -3.47 12.57
CA ALA A 158 -21.53 -2.88 13.15
C ALA A 158 -21.21 -1.47 12.63
N VAL A 159 -21.37 -1.21 11.33
CA VAL A 159 -21.00 0.10 10.74
C VAL A 159 -22.07 1.16 10.87
N ASP A 160 -23.32 0.78 11.15
CA ASP A 160 -24.47 1.68 11.24
C ASP A 160 -25.09 1.67 12.63
N ASN A 161 -25.64 0.54 13.09
CA ASN A 161 -26.35 0.48 14.37
C ASN A 161 -25.42 0.73 15.57
N ILE A 162 -24.28 0.03 15.65
CA ILE A 162 -23.31 0.28 16.73
C ILE A 162 -22.78 1.70 16.64
N LEU A 163 -22.41 2.17 15.45
CA LEU A 163 -21.90 3.53 15.29
C LEU A 163 -22.94 4.57 15.73
N SER A 164 -24.21 4.42 15.34
CA SER A 164 -25.29 5.32 15.74
C SER A 164 -25.46 5.34 17.25
N THR A 165 -25.48 4.18 17.90
CA THR A 165 -25.56 4.07 19.37
C THR A 165 -24.34 4.70 20.04
N MET A 166 -23.13 4.45 19.55
CA MET A 166 -21.91 5.08 20.09
C MET A 166 -21.94 6.60 19.92
N MET A 167 -22.43 7.10 18.79
CA MET A 167 -22.59 8.53 18.57
C MET A 167 -23.58 9.15 19.57
N SER A 168 -24.77 8.57 19.73
CA SER A 168 -25.83 9.15 20.57
C SER A 168 -25.60 8.95 22.07
N GLU A 169 -25.04 7.80 22.46
CA GLU A 169 -24.94 7.40 23.86
C GLU A 169 -23.57 7.61 24.47
N ILE A 170 -22.53 7.80 23.67
CA ILE A 170 -21.18 8.06 24.19
C ILE A 170 -20.68 9.41 23.66
N PHE A 171 -20.48 9.56 22.35
CA PHE A 171 -19.71 10.68 21.81
C PHE A 171 -20.41 12.04 21.89
N MET A 172 -21.74 12.06 21.93
CA MET A 172 -22.53 13.30 22.07
C MET A 172 -22.95 13.58 23.51
N LYS A 173 -22.57 12.73 24.48
CA LYS A 173 -22.86 12.98 25.90
C LYS A 173 -21.87 13.98 26.50
N PRO A 174 -22.28 14.79 27.48
CA PRO A 174 -21.38 15.73 28.16
C PRO A 174 -20.18 15.07 28.83
N ASP A 175 -20.37 13.89 29.42
CA ASP A 175 -19.30 13.07 30.01
C ASP A 175 -19.31 11.65 29.44
N PRO A 176 -18.54 11.40 28.37
CA PRO A 176 -18.45 10.08 27.72
C PRO A 176 -17.81 8.98 28.57
N LYS A 177 -17.28 9.30 29.76
CA LYS A 177 -16.63 8.34 30.68
C LYS A 177 -17.42 8.13 31.98
N ALA A 178 -18.49 8.88 32.21
CA ALA A 178 -19.38 8.66 33.35
C ALA A 178 -19.96 7.24 33.32
N LYS A 179 -19.95 6.56 34.47
CA LYS A 179 -20.43 5.16 34.58
C LYS A 179 -21.84 4.96 34.03
N GLU A 180 -22.79 5.82 34.40
CA GLU A 180 -24.18 5.76 33.92
C GLU A 180 -24.28 5.90 32.39
N THR A 181 -23.43 6.76 31.80
CA THR A 181 -23.37 6.95 30.35
C THR A 181 -22.88 5.69 29.65
N VAL A 182 -21.82 5.07 30.16
CA VAL A 182 -21.27 3.82 29.62
C VAL A 182 -22.24 2.65 29.81
N ASP A 183 -22.82 2.51 31.01
CA ASP A 183 -23.77 1.43 31.32
C ASP A 183 -25.00 1.53 30.39
N THR A 184 -25.57 2.73 30.20
CA THR A 184 -26.68 2.96 29.25
C THR A 184 -26.32 2.61 27.82
N ALA A 185 -25.10 2.95 27.38
CA ALA A 185 -24.64 2.61 26.04
C ALA A 185 -24.51 1.10 25.86
N LEU A 186 -23.91 0.40 26.83
CA LEU A 186 -23.75 -1.06 26.79
C LEU A 186 -25.10 -1.78 26.81
N GLU A 187 -26.07 -1.32 27.59
CA GLU A 187 -27.45 -1.85 27.57
C GLU A 187 -28.08 -1.74 26.18
N LYS A 188 -27.92 -0.59 25.50
CA LYS A 188 -28.42 -0.38 24.13
C LYS A 188 -27.62 -1.15 23.08
N LEU A 189 -26.36 -1.45 23.34
CA LEU A 189 -25.53 -2.27 22.47
C LEU A 189 -25.82 -3.77 22.61
N ALA A 190 -26.26 -4.22 23.80
CA ALA A 190 -26.46 -5.63 24.13
C ALA A 190 -27.23 -6.41 23.06
N PRO A 191 -28.38 -5.95 22.52
CA PRO A 191 -29.13 -6.72 21.53
C PRO A 191 -28.35 -6.97 20.22
N PHE A 192 -27.50 -6.02 19.81
CA PHE A 192 -26.67 -6.21 18.62
C PHE A 192 -25.57 -7.23 18.87
N PHE A 193 -24.93 -7.17 20.04
CA PHE A 193 -23.91 -8.14 20.45
C PHE A 193 -24.50 -9.54 20.67
N ASP A 194 -25.71 -9.64 21.22
CA ASP A 194 -26.43 -10.91 21.39
C ASP A 194 -26.81 -11.52 20.02
N GLY A 195 -27.25 -10.67 19.08
CA GLY A 195 -27.51 -11.11 17.70
C GLY A 195 -26.26 -11.63 17.00
N PHE A 196 -25.13 -10.91 17.13
CA PHE A 196 -23.85 -11.33 16.55
C PHE A 196 -23.31 -12.62 17.19
N GLU A 197 -23.37 -12.72 18.53
CA GLU A 197 -23.08 -13.94 19.27
C GLU A 197 -23.90 -15.12 18.75
N GLY A 198 -25.21 -14.91 18.50
CA GLY A 198 -26.09 -15.93 17.95
C GLY A 198 -25.63 -16.48 16.60
N TYR A 199 -25.15 -15.63 15.69
CA TYR A 199 -24.57 -16.09 14.42
C TYR A 199 -23.26 -16.87 14.61
N LEU A 200 -22.38 -16.40 15.51
CA LEU A 200 -21.13 -17.10 15.82
C LEU A 200 -21.38 -18.48 16.47
N VAL A 201 -22.38 -18.58 17.34
CA VAL A 201 -22.81 -19.85 17.95
C VAL A 201 -23.39 -20.80 16.91
N GLN A 202 -24.17 -20.30 15.95
CA GLN A 202 -24.68 -21.11 14.83
C GLN A 202 -23.54 -21.68 13.97
N ASN A 203 -22.43 -20.95 13.83
CA ASN A 203 -21.21 -21.43 13.19
C ASN A 203 -20.31 -22.29 14.12
N GLY A 204 -20.82 -22.69 15.28
CA GLY A 204 -20.14 -23.61 16.20
C GLY A 204 -19.14 -22.96 17.14
N SER A 205 -19.18 -21.63 17.33
CA SER A 205 -18.30 -20.89 18.25
C SER A 205 -16.81 -21.17 18.01
N ASN A 206 -16.43 -21.31 16.74
CA ASN A 206 -15.05 -21.63 16.35
C ASN A 206 -14.16 -20.37 16.19
N GLY A 207 -14.73 -19.18 16.42
CA GLY A 207 -14.03 -17.89 16.30
C GLY A 207 -14.21 -17.21 14.94
N TYR A 208 -14.96 -17.84 14.02
CA TYR A 208 -15.30 -17.30 12.71
C TYR A 208 -16.82 -17.10 12.59
N LEU A 209 -17.21 -16.09 11.81
CA LEU A 209 -18.61 -15.88 11.44
C LEU A 209 -19.14 -16.97 10.51
N LEU A 210 -18.33 -17.43 9.56
CA LEU A 210 -18.72 -18.46 8.58
C LEU A 210 -17.60 -19.48 8.35
N GLY A 211 -17.95 -20.77 8.49
CA GLY A 211 -17.00 -21.87 8.30
C GLY A 211 -15.76 -21.66 9.14
N GLU A 212 -14.59 -21.83 8.55
CA GLU A 212 -13.29 -21.54 9.16
C GLU A 212 -12.57 -20.41 8.42
N LYS A 213 -13.34 -19.41 7.96
CA LYS A 213 -12.86 -18.36 7.07
C LYS A 213 -13.21 -16.96 7.57
N THR A 214 -12.23 -16.06 7.52
CA THR A 214 -12.41 -14.64 7.84
C THR A 214 -13.31 -13.94 6.82
N THR A 215 -14.28 -13.16 7.29
CA THR A 215 -15.15 -12.34 6.44
C THR A 215 -15.04 -10.85 6.75
N TYR A 216 -15.41 -10.00 5.79
CA TYR A 216 -15.34 -8.55 5.97
C TYR A 216 -16.23 -8.01 7.10
N ALA A 217 -17.26 -8.77 7.52
CA ALA A 217 -18.13 -8.39 8.62
C ALA A 217 -17.41 -8.38 9.96
N GLU A 218 -16.38 -9.22 10.15
CA GLU A 218 -15.74 -9.40 11.46
C GLU A 218 -14.83 -8.22 11.85
N PHE A 219 -14.30 -7.50 10.85
CA PHE A 219 -13.43 -6.33 11.06
C PHE A 219 -14.08 -5.21 11.89
N PRO A 220 -15.24 -4.64 11.52
CA PRO A 220 -15.86 -3.60 12.33
C PRO A 220 -16.28 -4.08 13.73
N TRP A 221 -16.64 -5.36 13.88
CA TRP A 221 -16.92 -5.94 15.21
C TRP A 221 -15.65 -5.96 16.07
N TYR A 222 -14.55 -6.49 15.55
CA TYR A 222 -13.27 -6.47 16.26
C TYR A 222 -12.84 -5.04 16.61
N ASP A 223 -12.96 -4.10 15.66
CA ASP A 223 -12.60 -2.70 15.88
C ASP A 223 -13.43 -2.04 17.01
N TRP A 224 -14.74 -2.29 17.06
CA TRP A 224 -15.58 -1.81 18.16
C TRP A 224 -15.24 -2.47 19.50
N ILE A 225 -15.04 -3.78 19.51
CA ILE A 225 -14.67 -4.50 20.73
C ILE A 225 -13.32 -3.99 21.25
N GLN A 226 -12.32 -3.84 20.38
CA GLN A 226 -11.01 -3.31 20.71
C GLN A 226 -11.11 -1.90 21.29
N TYR A 227 -11.90 -1.03 20.67
CA TYR A 227 -12.13 0.33 21.17
C TYR A 227 -12.76 0.33 22.56
N LEU A 228 -13.84 -0.44 22.73
CA LEU A 228 -14.57 -0.52 23.99
C LEU A 228 -13.72 -1.13 25.10
N MET A 229 -12.96 -2.19 24.82
CA MET A 229 -12.05 -2.80 25.80
C MET A 229 -10.91 -1.87 26.19
N THR A 230 -10.48 -0.97 25.29
CA THR A 230 -9.43 0.02 25.59
C THR A 230 -9.97 1.17 26.43
N GLU A 231 -11.11 1.74 26.07
CA GLU A 231 -11.64 2.95 26.72
C GLU A 231 -12.50 2.66 27.96
N TYR A 232 -13.12 1.47 28.02
CA TYR A 232 -14.13 1.08 29.02
C TYR A 232 -13.85 -0.34 29.58
N SER A 233 -12.58 -0.62 29.86
CA SER A 233 -12.08 -1.95 30.21
C SER A 233 -12.82 -2.61 31.38
N GLU A 234 -13.18 -1.85 32.42
CA GLU A 234 -13.87 -2.41 33.60
C GLU A 234 -15.28 -2.89 33.26
N GLN A 235 -16.07 -2.09 32.55
CA GLN A 235 -17.43 -2.46 32.15
C GLN A 235 -17.43 -3.57 31.09
N MET A 236 -16.43 -3.60 30.22
CA MET A 236 -16.34 -4.61 29.17
C MET A 236 -16.09 -6.02 29.69
N LYS A 237 -15.52 -6.20 30.90
CA LYS A 237 -15.37 -7.53 31.53
C LYS A 237 -16.70 -8.25 31.75
N ASP A 238 -17.74 -7.47 32.06
CA ASP A 238 -19.10 -7.98 32.28
C ASP A 238 -19.93 -8.04 30.99
N PHE A 239 -19.41 -7.46 29.89
CA PHE A 239 -20.11 -7.39 28.60
C PHE A 239 -19.60 -8.46 27.61
N ILE A 240 -18.29 -8.71 27.55
CA ILE A 240 -17.70 -9.75 26.69
C ILE A 240 -16.53 -10.40 27.44
N SER A 241 -16.61 -11.70 27.65
CA SER A 241 -15.61 -12.51 28.35
C SER A 241 -15.73 -14.00 27.98
N GLU A 242 -14.95 -14.86 28.62
CA GLU A 242 -15.05 -16.31 28.46
C GLU A 242 -16.41 -16.90 28.89
N THR A 243 -17.19 -16.16 29.68
CA THR A 243 -18.49 -16.62 30.20
C THR A 243 -19.67 -15.76 29.73
N VAL A 244 -19.42 -14.57 29.21
CA VAL A 244 -20.43 -13.66 28.65
C VAL A 244 -20.10 -13.41 27.18
N ARG A 245 -20.96 -13.89 26.26
CA ARG A 245 -20.71 -13.87 24.81
C ARG A 245 -19.37 -14.52 24.40
N PRO A 246 -19.15 -15.79 24.80
CA PRO A 246 -17.87 -16.48 24.58
C PRO A 246 -17.49 -16.63 23.11
N ALA A 247 -18.43 -16.75 22.18
CA ALA A 247 -18.11 -16.90 20.76
C ALA A 247 -17.54 -15.58 20.19
N THR A 248 -18.13 -14.45 20.59
CA THR A 248 -17.65 -13.09 20.28
C THR A 248 -16.29 -12.84 20.91
N TYR A 249 -16.09 -13.26 22.17
CA TYR A 249 -14.79 -13.14 22.83
C TYR A 249 -13.69 -13.95 22.10
N LYS A 250 -14.01 -15.16 21.64
CA LYS A 250 -13.09 -16.00 20.87
C LYS A 250 -12.73 -15.38 19.51
N LEU A 251 -13.69 -14.77 18.81
CA LEU A 251 -13.41 -13.99 17.59
C LEU A 251 -12.45 -12.82 17.88
N TYR A 252 -12.70 -12.09 18.97
CA TYR A 252 -11.81 -11.02 19.40
C TYR A 252 -10.39 -11.51 19.68
N GLN A 253 -10.24 -12.61 20.40
CA GLN A 253 -8.95 -13.23 20.68
C GLN A 253 -8.22 -13.65 19.40
N ARG A 254 -8.94 -14.22 18.42
CA ARG A 254 -8.39 -14.58 17.11
C ARG A 254 -7.80 -13.36 16.40
N PHE A 255 -8.55 -12.26 16.30
CA PHE A 255 -8.03 -11.02 15.70
C PHE A 255 -6.90 -10.39 16.51
N GLN A 256 -6.95 -10.45 17.85
CA GLN A 256 -5.85 -10.01 18.71
C GLN A 256 -4.57 -10.81 18.49
N SER A 257 -4.67 -12.10 18.19
CA SER A 257 -3.50 -12.92 17.88
C SER A 257 -2.89 -12.64 16.50
N ASN A 258 -3.57 -11.88 15.63
CA ASN A 258 -3.09 -11.61 14.28
C ASN A 258 -1.96 -10.55 14.30
N PRO A 259 -0.73 -10.90 13.87
CA PRO A 259 0.42 -10.01 14.00
C PRO A 259 0.38 -8.80 13.05
N ARG A 260 -0.30 -8.87 11.89
CA ARG A 260 -0.46 -7.69 11.02
C ARG A 260 -1.41 -6.68 11.66
N ILE A 261 -2.51 -7.16 12.24
CA ILE A 261 -3.44 -6.32 12.98
C ILE A 261 -2.75 -5.68 14.19
N GLN A 262 -2.03 -6.47 15.00
CA GLN A 262 -1.32 -5.92 16.16
C GLN A 262 -0.25 -4.91 15.75
N ALA A 263 0.57 -5.23 14.76
CA ALA A 263 1.62 -4.32 14.33
C ALA A 263 1.07 -3.02 13.70
N TYR A 264 -0.10 -3.08 13.02
CA TYR A 264 -0.81 -1.87 12.59
C TYR A 264 -1.30 -1.04 13.79
N ILE A 265 -1.85 -1.66 14.83
CA ILE A 265 -2.35 -0.98 16.03
C ILE A 265 -1.20 -0.36 16.84
N GLU A 266 -0.15 -1.15 17.12
CA GLU A 266 1.03 -0.77 17.89
C GLU A 266 1.89 0.25 17.15
N GLY A 267 1.94 0.16 15.82
CA GLY A 267 2.50 1.17 14.93
C GLY A 267 1.66 2.44 14.84
N GLY A 268 0.85 2.78 15.84
CA GLY A 268 0.07 4.02 15.87
C GLY A 268 -0.91 4.19 14.69
N ARG A 269 -1.27 3.10 14.02
CA ARG A 269 -2.26 3.05 12.94
C ARG A 269 -1.92 3.97 11.76
N TRP A 270 -2.84 4.89 11.42
CA TRP A 270 -2.64 5.88 10.35
C TRP A 270 -1.61 6.96 10.70
N ASN A 271 -1.22 7.11 11.98
CA ASN A 271 -0.24 8.13 12.41
C ASN A 271 1.22 7.66 12.27
N TYR A 272 1.48 6.35 12.25
CA TYR A 272 2.83 5.80 12.34
C TYR A 272 3.04 4.54 11.49
N ARG A 273 2.92 4.68 10.17
CA ARG A 273 3.75 3.79 9.35
C ARG A 273 5.19 4.18 9.65
N PRO A 274 6.09 3.28 10.12
CA PRO A 274 7.50 3.60 10.14
C PRO A 274 7.79 4.06 8.72
N ALA A 275 8.02 5.36 8.56
CA ALA A 275 8.27 5.92 7.25
C ALA A 275 9.40 5.08 6.71
N LYS A 276 9.21 4.42 5.56
CA LYS A 276 10.37 3.98 4.80
C LYS A 276 11.20 5.26 4.67
N PRO A 277 12.36 5.39 5.34
CA PRO A 277 13.04 6.68 5.44
C PRO A 277 13.39 7.20 4.03
N ILE A 278 13.49 6.26 3.10
CA ILE A 278 13.69 6.46 1.67
C ILE A 278 12.65 5.60 0.96
N THR A 279 11.70 6.23 0.26
CA THR A 279 10.65 5.55 -0.52
C THR A 279 11.07 5.27 -1.97
N GLY A 280 12.19 5.85 -2.38
CA GLY A 280 12.78 5.74 -3.71
C GLY A 280 13.69 6.93 -4.01
N ILE A 281 14.34 6.92 -5.17
CA ILE A 281 15.10 8.06 -5.70
C ILE A 281 14.11 8.94 -6.47
N ALA A 282 13.94 10.20 -6.07
CA ALA A 282 13.02 11.14 -6.72
C ALA A 282 13.56 11.70 -8.04
N THR A 283 14.87 11.93 -8.12
CA THR A 283 15.60 12.41 -9.30
C THR A 283 17.07 12.06 -9.13
N THR A 284 17.76 11.78 -10.24
CA THR A 284 19.22 11.66 -10.29
C THR A 284 19.75 12.57 -11.38
N GLY A 285 20.94 13.15 -11.22
CA GLY A 285 21.40 14.17 -12.17
C GLY A 285 22.88 14.46 -12.16
N VAL A 286 23.32 15.17 -13.19
CA VAL A 286 24.73 15.57 -13.40
C VAL A 286 24.87 17.09 -13.45
N ILE A 287 26.07 17.56 -13.11
CA ILE A 287 26.45 18.96 -13.25
C ILE A 287 26.97 19.17 -14.68
N VAL A 288 26.50 20.23 -15.34
CA VAL A 288 26.94 20.61 -16.69
C VAL A 288 27.47 22.03 -16.71
N ALA A 289 28.38 22.30 -17.64
CA ALA A 289 28.95 23.64 -17.81
C ALA A 289 28.01 24.59 -18.57
N ASP A 290 27.15 24.05 -19.45
CA ASP A 290 26.23 24.82 -20.28
C ASP A 290 24.86 24.14 -20.34
N ALA A 291 23.85 24.81 -19.79
CA ALA A 291 22.49 24.28 -19.69
C ALA A 291 21.75 24.26 -21.03
N GLU A 292 21.99 25.20 -21.94
CA GLU A 292 21.29 25.26 -23.23
C GLU A 292 21.85 24.20 -24.18
N ARG A 293 23.18 24.04 -24.19
CA ARG A 293 23.83 22.95 -24.93
C ARG A 293 23.37 21.58 -24.42
N SER A 294 23.23 21.44 -23.10
CA SER A 294 22.75 20.21 -22.50
C SER A 294 21.27 19.98 -22.78
N LEU A 295 20.44 21.03 -22.73
CA LEU A 295 19.03 20.96 -23.09
C LEU A 295 18.84 20.40 -24.49
N ASP A 296 19.56 20.92 -25.49
CA ASP A 296 19.49 20.39 -26.86
C ASP A 296 19.90 18.91 -26.92
N PHE A 297 20.98 18.53 -26.23
CA PHE A 297 21.43 17.15 -26.20
C PHE A 297 20.38 16.22 -25.59
N TYR A 298 19.93 16.49 -24.36
CA TYR A 298 19.01 15.61 -23.65
C TYR A 298 17.60 15.62 -24.25
N GLN A 299 17.12 16.75 -24.76
CA GLN A 299 15.80 16.85 -25.38
C GLN A 299 15.78 16.34 -26.82
N ASN A 300 16.70 16.80 -27.68
CA ASN A 300 16.59 16.56 -29.12
C ASN A 300 17.42 15.36 -29.59
N LYS A 301 18.57 15.09 -28.94
CA LYS A 301 19.41 13.93 -29.29
C LYS A 301 18.91 12.67 -28.60
N LEU A 302 18.70 12.74 -27.28
CA LEU A 302 18.20 11.62 -26.49
C LEU A 302 16.67 11.51 -26.45
N GLU A 303 15.94 12.48 -27.02
CA GLU A 303 14.46 12.48 -27.10
C GLU A 303 13.75 12.45 -25.73
N LEU A 304 14.41 12.95 -24.67
CA LEU A 304 13.81 13.00 -23.35
C LEU A 304 12.82 14.17 -23.24
N LYS A 305 11.71 13.94 -22.54
CA LYS A 305 10.67 14.95 -22.35
C LYS A 305 11.03 15.90 -21.21
N VAL A 306 11.17 17.20 -21.50
CA VAL A 306 11.35 18.23 -20.47
C VAL A 306 10.09 18.32 -19.60
N VAL A 307 10.25 18.17 -18.29
CA VAL A 307 9.16 18.29 -17.30
C VAL A 307 9.39 19.45 -16.31
N VAL A 308 10.63 19.87 -16.13
CA VAL A 308 11.00 21.07 -15.38
C VAL A 308 12.11 21.80 -16.13
N ASN A 309 12.01 23.12 -16.28
CA ASN A 309 13.11 23.99 -16.71
C ASN A 309 12.98 25.29 -15.93
N LYS A 310 13.82 25.46 -14.91
CA LYS A 310 13.77 26.60 -13.99
C LYS A 310 15.17 27.16 -13.76
N SER A 311 15.23 28.40 -13.28
CA SER A 311 16.45 29.02 -12.75
C SER A 311 16.26 29.22 -11.25
N PRO A 312 16.74 28.30 -10.39
CA PRO A 312 16.58 28.40 -8.94
C PRO A 312 17.18 29.68 -8.34
N GLN A 313 18.26 30.19 -8.94
CA GLN A 313 18.88 31.48 -8.62
C GLN A 313 18.89 32.35 -9.87
N PRO A 314 17.76 33.01 -10.23
CA PRO A 314 17.62 33.74 -11.49
C PRO A 314 18.58 34.94 -11.62
N GLU A 315 19.10 35.45 -10.51
CA GLU A 315 20.13 36.49 -10.45
C GLU A 315 21.53 36.02 -10.88
N VAL A 316 21.76 34.70 -10.92
CA VAL A 316 23.02 34.10 -11.36
C VAL A 316 22.90 33.70 -12.82
N GLU A 317 23.59 34.43 -13.71
CA GLU A 317 23.59 34.17 -15.15
C GLU A 317 24.06 32.73 -15.44
N GLY A 318 23.21 31.96 -16.13
CA GLY A 318 23.48 30.56 -16.48
C GLY A 318 23.07 29.52 -15.43
N ASN A 319 22.49 29.94 -14.29
CA ASN A 319 21.94 29.01 -13.30
C ASN A 319 20.64 28.37 -13.80
N LYS A 320 20.66 27.05 -13.97
CA LYS A 320 19.55 26.30 -14.57
C LYS A 320 19.43 24.92 -13.93
N TRP A 321 18.19 24.56 -13.62
CA TRP A 321 17.76 23.19 -13.27
C TRP A 321 16.76 22.74 -14.33
N ILE A 322 17.14 21.70 -15.06
CA ILE A 322 16.28 21.06 -16.04
C ILE A 322 16.04 19.60 -15.60
N GLU A 323 14.77 19.18 -15.53
CA GLU A 323 14.40 17.77 -15.34
C GLU A 323 13.76 17.22 -16.61
N PHE A 324 14.15 16.01 -16.93
CA PHE A 324 13.64 15.22 -18.03
C PHE A 324 12.94 13.98 -17.49
N SER A 325 11.81 13.65 -18.09
CA SER A 325 11.17 12.35 -17.90
C SER A 325 11.80 11.34 -18.85
N VAL A 326 12.15 10.16 -18.32
CA VAL A 326 12.68 9.05 -19.13
C VAL A 326 11.56 8.12 -19.64
N ASP A 327 10.33 8.33 -19.17
CA ASP A 327 9.12 7.63 -19.62
C ASP A 327 7.87 8.53 -19.55
N ASP A 328 6.72 8.03 -19.98
CA ASP A 328 5.45 8.75 -19.87
C ASP A 328 4.89 8.79 -18.44
N SER A 329 5.43 7.96 -17.53
CA SER A 329 4.94 7.82 -16.16
C SER A 329 5.40 8.95 -15.24
N GLN A 330 6.48 9.66 -15.61
CA GLN A 330 7.14 10.71 -14.81
C GLN A 330 7.65 10.24 -13.44
N LYS A 331 7.68 8.93 -13.20
CA LYS A 331 8.11 8.33 -11.92
C LYS A 331 9.62 8.33 -11.75
N VAL A 332 10.37 8.31 -12.87
CA VAL A 332 11.83 8.40 -12.88
C VAL A 332 12.22 9.66 -13.63
N LYS A 333 13.00 10.52 -12.99
CA LYS A 333 13.45 11.78 -13.56
C LYS A 333 14.97 11.83 -13.60
N PHE A 334 15.48 12.33 -14.72
CA PHE A 334 16.87 12.67 -14.90
C PHE A 334 17.01 14.19 -14.86
N SER A 335 17.91 14.72 -14.03
CA SER A 335 18.12 16.15 -13.88
C SER A 335 19.50 16.59 -14.36
N VAL A 336 19.56 17.82 -14.84
CA VAL A 336 20.78 18.50 -15.24
C VAL A 336 20.81 19.84 -14.52
N TYR A 337 21.93 20.12 -13.87
CA TYR A 337 22.12 21.34 -13.10
C TYR A 337 23.36 22.12 -13.57
N SER A 338 23.16 23.40 -13.90
CA SER A 338 24.22 24.36 -14.19
C SER A 338 24.24 25.42 -13.10
N HIS A 339 25.42 25.69 -12.54
CA HIS A 339 25.60 26.61 -11.42
C HIS A 339 25.83 28.08 -11.84
N GLY A 340 25.98 28.36 -13.15
CA GLY A 340 26.32 29.69 -13.67
C GLY A 340 27.81 30.07 -13.55
N LYS A 341 28.21 31.20 -14.13
CA LYS A 341 29.62 31.66 -14.19
C LYS A 341 30.15 32.04 -12.78
N ASN A 342 31.42 31.73 -12.50
CA ASN A 342 32.17 32.05 -11.25
C ASN A 342 31.83 31.27 -9.97
N ASN A 343 31.13 30.13 -10.04
CA ASN A 343 30.92 29.25 -8.88
C ASN A 343 32.05 28.18 -8.80
N PRO A 344 32.76 27.98 -7.68
CA PRO A 344 33.79 26.94 -7.57
C PRO A 344 33.26 25.50 -7.77
N TYR A 345 31.94 25.29 -7.68
CA TYR A 345 31.25 24.03 -7.99
C TYR A 345 30.70 23.96 -9.43
N SER A 346 31.05 24.93 -10.30
CA SER A 346 30.58 25.01 -11.70
C SER A 346 31.36 24.17 -12.70
N SER A 347 32.55 23.68 -12.34
CA SER A 347 33.28 22.74 -13.19
C SER A 347 32.82 21.31 -12.90
N PRO A 348 32.36 20.56 -13.91
CA PRO A 348 32.36 19.10 -13.83
C PRO A 348 33.79 18.69 -13.41
N SER A 349 33.93 17.88 -12.35
CA SER A 349 35.25 17.55 -11.80
C SER A 349 36.22 17.14 -12.91
N ASN A 350 37.40 17.76 -12.97
CA ASN A 350 38.50 17.36 -13.85
C ASN A 350 39.09 15.97 -13.51
N ASP A 351 38.41 15.22 -12.64
CA ASP A 351 38.84 13.91 -12.22
C ASP A 351 38.52 12.87 -13.30
N SER A 352 39.49 11.99 -13.52
CA SER A 352 39.50 10.93 -14.54
C SER A 352 38.43 9.85 -14.36
N SER A 353 37.57 9.97 -13.33
CA SER A 353 36.42 9.10 -13.07
C SER A 353 35.09 9.74 -13.49
N LYS A 354 34.96 10.13 -14.76
CA LYS A 354 33.72 10.70 -15.33
C LYS A 354 32.52 9.72 -15.39
N HIS A 355 32.59 8.58 -14.71
CA HIS A 355 31.55 7.56 -14.70
C HIS A 355 30.41 7.95 -13.76
N THR A 356 29.24 8.26 -14.31
CA THR A 356 28.10 8.76 -13.52
C THR A 356 27.41 7.67 -12.68
N GLY A 357 27.58 6.39 -13.07
CA GLY A 357 26.80 5.28 -12.52
C GLY A 357 25.33 5.28 -12.96
N ILE A 358 24.94 6.21 -13.85
CA ILE A 358 23.58 6.33 -14.39
C ILE A 358 23.47 5.45 -15.64
N ILE A 359 22.47 4.57 -15.64
CA ILE A 359 22.19 3.63 -16.72
C ILE A 359 20.76 3.86 -17.21
N PHE A 360 20.60 4.18 -18.49
CA PHE A 360 19.29 4.26 -19.13
C PHE A 360 18.87 2.87 -19.61
N SER A 361 17.68 2.43 -19.19
CA SER A 361 17.10 1.18 -19.67
C SER A 361 16.47 1.38 -21.05
N VAL A 362 16.79 0.51 -22.00
CA VAL A 362 16.30 0.56 -23.38
C VAL A 362 15.87 -0.83 -23.83
N ARG A 363 14.87 -0.90 -24.71
CA ARG A 363 14.34 -2.18 -25.19
C ARG A 363 15.31 -2.92 -26.13
N ASN A 364 16.03 -2.18 -26.98
CA ASN A 364 17.00 -2.74 -27.91
C ASN A 364 18.24 -1.83 -27.97
N VAL A 365 19.34 -2.30 -27.38
CA VAL A 365 20.56 -1.49 -27.19
C VAL A 365 21.25 -1.18 -28.52
N ARG A 366 21.27 -2.11 -29.48
CA ARG A 366 21.92 -1.91 -30.77
C ARG A 366 21.15 -0.93 -31.65
N GLU A 367 19.83 -1.08 -31.71
CA GLU A 367 18.98 -0.15 -32.45
C GLU A 367 19.07 1.27 -31.85
N THR A 368 19.04 1.38 -30.52
CA THR A 368 19.21 2.66 -29.83
C THR A 368 20.60 3.25 -30.09
N TYR A 369 21.66 2.45 -30.04
CA TYR A 369 23.02 2.87 -30.39
C TYR A 369 23.08 3.47 -31.80
N ASP A 370 22.58 2.75 -32.81
CA ASP A 370 22.63 3.20 -34.21
C ASP A 370 21.87 4.52 -34.41
N LYS A 371 20.71 4.67 -33.76
CA LYS A 371 19.92 5.91 -33.79
C LYS A 371 20.68 7.08 -33.15
N LEU A 372 21.29 6.86 -31.99
CA LEU A 372 22.00 7.90 -31.25
C LEU A 372 23.31 8.31 -31.94
N VAL A 373 24.05 7.36 -32.52
CA VAL A 373 25.24 7.66 -33.34
C VAL A 373 24.85 8.51 -34.56
N LYS A 374 23.76 8.18 -35.27
CA LYS A 374 23.26 8.99 -36.40
C LYS A 374 22.88 10.41 -35.98
N LYS A 375 22.51 10.61 -34.72
CA LYS A 375 22.23 11.94 -34.13
C LYS A 375 23.48 12.67 -33.66
N GLY A 376 24.66 12.06 -33.74
CA GLY A 376 25.95 12.64 -33.36
C GLY A 376 26.33 12.42 -31.89
N VAL A 377 25.69 11.47 -31.19
CA VAL A 377 26.10 11.08 -29.84
C VAL A 377 27.39 10.27 -29.91
N LYS A 378 28.39 10.65 -29.11
CA LYS A 378 29.68 9.97 -29.06
C LYS A 378 29.63 8.78 -28.11
N PHE A 379 29.82 7.58 -28.64
CA PHE A 379 29.97 6.37 -27.84
C PHE A 379 31.44 6.03 -27.64
N ASN A 380 31.81 5.74 -26.40
CA ASN A 380 33.14 5.26 -26.02
C ASN A 380 33.17 3.74 -25.81
N MET A 381 32.00 3.10 -25.68
CA MET A 381 31.84 1.65 -25.71
C MET A 381 30.67 1.27 -26.61
N GLN A 382 30.96 0.52 -27.67
CA GLN A 382 29.92 -0.05 -28.55
C GLN A 382 29.08 -1.11 -27.81
N PRO A 383 27.86 -1.43 -28.29
CA PRO A 383 27.04 -2.48 -27.71
C PRO A 383 27.81 -3.79 -27.53
N MET A 384 27.96 -4.19 -26.28
CA MET A 384 28.68 -5.37 -25.86
C MET A 384 27.73 -6.32 -25.13
N GLN A 385 27.74 -7.59 -25.52
CA GLN A 385 26.96 -8.63 -24.85
C GLN A 385 27.60 -8.96 -23.50
N MET A 386 26.79 -8.91 -22.44
CA MET A 386 27.13 -9.32 -21.07
C MET A 386 26.22 -10.47 -20.62
N PRO A 387 26.59 -11.21 -19.56
CA PRO A 387 25.73 -12.26 -18.99
C PRO A 387 24.35 -11.77 -18.52
N TRP A 388 24.22 -10.48 -18.19
CA TRP A 388 23.00 -9.86 -17.68
C TRP A 388 22.27 -8.95 -18.70
N GLY A 389 22.70 -8.92 -19.96
CA GLY A 389 22.10 -8.10 -21.00
C GLY A 389 23.10 -7.49 -21.97
N VAL A 390 22.67 -6.56 -22.81
CA VAL A 390 23.55 -5.78 -23.69
C VAL A 390 23.79 -4.42 -23.06
N ILE A 391 25.02 -3.90 -23.14
CA ILE A 391 25.38 -2.58 -22.62
C ILE A 391 26.21 -1.78 -23.63
N ALA A 392 26.01 -0.48 -23.70
CA ALA A 392 26.86 0.47 -24.44
C ALA A 392 27.07 1.73 -23.60
N GLN A 393 28.16 2.47 -23.81
CA GLN A 393 28.49 3.67 -23.04
C GLN A 393 28.72 4.87 -23.97
N PHE A 394 28.19 6.02 -23.57
CA PHE A 394 28.26 7.26 -24.31
C PHE A 394 28.59 8.47 -23.42
N GLU A 395 29.06 9.52 -24.07
CA GLU A 395 29.45 10.80 -23.47
C GLU A 395 28.38 11.87 -23.75
N ASP A 396 28.09 12.69 -22.74
CA ASP A 396 27.41 13.98 -22.96
C ASP A 396 28.40 15.08 -23.38
N PRO A 397 27.95 16.31 -23.67
CA PRO A 397 28.82 17.41 -24.10
C PRO A 397 29.90 17.83 -23.10
N ASP A 398 29.75 17.48 -21.82
CA ASP A 398 30.72 17.75 -20.74
C ASP A 398 31.64 16.53 -20.47
N GLY A 399 31.43 15.44 -21.21
CA GLY A 399 32.17 14.20 -21.12
C GLY A 399 31.73 13.30 -19.96
N ASN A 400 30.57 13.55 -19.36
CA ASN A 400 29.97 12.64 -18.38
C ASN A 400 29.64 11.32 -19.09
N LEU A 401 30.04 10.20 -18.47
CA LEU A 401 29.84 8.87 -19.03
C LEU A 401 28.56 8.23 -18.50
N PHE A 402 27.70 7.85 -19.43
CA PHE A 402 26.41 7.18 -19.20
C PHE A 402 26.38 5.85 -19.91
N SER A 403 25.63 4.88 -19.35
CA SER A 403 25.40 3.61 -20.04
C SER A 403 23.96 3.49 -20.52
N ILE A 404 23.74 2.80 -21.63
CA ILE A 404 22.43 2.24 -22.00
C ILE A 404 22.48 0.72 -21.78
N SER A 405 21.43 0.14 -21.22
CA SER A 405 21.34 -1.30 -20.96
C SER A 405 19.97 -1.84 -21.38
N GLY A 406 19.93 -3.06 -21.87
CA GLY A 406 18.71 -3.75 -22.28
C GLY A 406 18.86 -5.27 -22.21
N PRO A 407 17.78 -6.02 -22.47
CA PRO A 407 17.81 -7.49 -22.44
C PRO A 407 18.90 -8.04 -23.39
N ALA A 408 19.39 -9.24 -23.10
CA ALA A 408 20.31 -9.96 -23.99
C ALA A 408 19.62 -10.22 -25.35
N ASP A 409 20.39 -10.33 -26.43
CA ASP A 409 19.79 -10.75 -27.69
C ASP A 409 19.17 -12.13 -27.51
N GLU A 410 17.88 -12.25 -27.79
CA GLU A 410 17.31 -13.56 -28.07
C GLU A 410 18.10 -14.11 -29.25
N LYS A 411 18.75 -15.27 -29.06
CA LYS A 411 19.06 -16.10 -30.21
C LYS A 411 17.71 -16.41 -30.84
N LEU A 412 17.46 -15.83 -32.02
CA LEU A 412 16.49 -16.38 -32.94
C LEU A 412 16.97 -17.81 -33.23
N GLU A 413 16.43 -18.78 -32.49
CA GLU A 413 16.51 -20.17 -32.89
C GLU A 413 15.72 -20.29 -34.20
N GLU A 414 16.44 -20.68 -35.26
CA GLU A 414 15.87 -21.03 -36.57
C GLU A 414 14.99 -22.28 -36.50
#